data_AF-A0A388PN36-F1
#
_entry.id   AF-A0A388PN36-F1
#
_cell.length_a   1.000
_cell.length_b   1.000
_cell.length_c   1.000
_cell.angle_alpha   90.00
_cell.angle_beta   90.00
_cell.angle_gamma   90.00
#
_symmetry.space_group_name_H-M   'P 1'
#
loop_
_entity.id
_entity.type
_entity.pdbx_description
1 polymer ?
#
loop_
_entity_poly.entity_id
_entity_poly.type
_entity_poly.pdbx_seq_one_letter_code
_entity_poly.pdbx_strand_id
1 'polypeptide(L)'
;MRSLLQSFCLLSLGLTPVLSLAALTNGKLQVGIVKDEAYLYDKQGKKEPLKTARIFQEGFRVETTPKNTVELILSNGSTLIVSPDTLLEVKTFRQVVSDRIVEGEYQKLDKEPSPSITEIEVIRGKVVGEVRKLNPQSSYTIKTPVGVARIRGTIYTVEFADNGKGTGTLNIGCVRGSVEATVFAANSGPIAVRPGDQLSVQAPVPKPVEAVKPPDATGTKPADTGTKPPDATGTPAPEPAPAPAPAPVITLAPMNSEQLGSVATTLATVSSLDQGVAATVKNMADNAPPPPPPVAPVTTTNPDGTTTTTTPPPAEVPPSKPLTPPTQPTSTSTGGGTSSTDATLQKITDTVQRTVQTETQTNPSPTGG
;
A
#
# COMPACT_ATOMS: atom_id res chain seq x y z
N MET A 1 6.94 81.01 24.24
CA MET A 1 5.85 80.44 25.06
C MET A 1 5.14 79.40 24.21
N ARG A 2 5.29 78.10 24.53
CA ARG A 2 4.20 77.13 24.85
C ARG A 2 3.05 77.19 23.81
N SER A 3 2.72 76.17 23.03
CA SER A 3 2.27 74.86 23.51
C SER A 3 1.89 73.90 22.36
N LEU A 4 2.10 72.59 22.60
CA LEU A 4 1.27 71.44 22.18
C LEU A 4 1.21 71.03 20.69
N LEU A 5 2.26 70.33 20.23
CA LEU A 5 2.09 69.17 19.35
C LEU A 5 1.44 68.06 20.18
N GLN A 6 0.20 67.69 19.87
CA GLN A 6 -0.51 66.60 20.54
C GLN A 6 -0.91 65.53 19.52
N SER A 7 -0.27 64.38 19.68
CA SER A 7 -0.48 63.05 19.14
C SER A 7 -1.81 62.73 18.48
N PHE A 8 -1.74 62.15 17.27
CA PHE A 8 -2.59 61.03 16.85
C PHE A 8 -1.78 60.10 15.93
N CYS A 9 -0.89 59.30 16.53
CA CYS A 9 -0.31 58.14 15.88
C CYS A 9 -1.33 56.99 16.00
N LEU A 10 -2.23 56.88 15.03
CA LEU A 10 -3.17 55.77 14.89
C LEU A 10 -2.38 54.54 14.45
N LEU A 11 -1.97 53.73 15.44
CA LEU A 11 -1.41 52.40 15.26
C LEU A 11 -2.55 51.47 14.79
N SER A 12 -2.76 51.35 13.49
CA SER A 12 -3.64 50.33 12.92
C SER A 12 -2.94 48.96 13.02
N LEU A 13 -3.16 48.23 14.12
CA LEU A 13 -2.94 46.79 14.14
C LEU A 13 -3.98 46.15 13.20
N GLY A 14 -3.60 46.01 11.93
CA GLY A 14 -4.32 45.17 10.98
C GLY A 14 -4.22 43.73 11.44
N LEU A 15 -5.29 43.24 12.08
CA LEU A 15 -5.49 41.82 12.33
C LEU A 15 -5.82 41.16 10.99
N THR A 16 -4.80 40.82 10.20
CA THR A 16 -5.00 39.97 9.01
C THR A 16 -5.37 38.57 9.51
N PRO A 17 -6.56 38.03 9.21
CA PRO A 17 -6.82 36.63 9.44
C PRO A 17 -5.84 35.85 8.54
N VAL A 18 -4.87 35.17 9.16
CA VAL A 18 -4.03 34.20 8.46
C VAL A 18 -4.96 33.07 8.06
N LEU A 19 -5.41 33.08 6.80
CA LEU A 19 -6.05 31.94 6.17
C LEU A 19 -5.02 30.81 6.18
N SER A 20 -5.15 29.89 7.13
CA SER A 20 -4.33 28.69 7.18
C SER A 20 -4.79 27.78 6.05
N LEU A 21 -4.07 27.83 4.92
CA LEU A 21 -4.14 26.78 3.91
C LEU A 21 -3.78 25.46 4.60
N ALA A 22 -4.66 24.46 4.50
CA ALA A 22 -4.37 23.09 4.93
C ALA A 22 -3.27 22.49 4.05
N ALA A 23 -2.00 22.82 4.32
CA ALA A 23 -0.86 22.29 3.61
C ALA A 23 -0.66 20.80 3.94
N LEU A 24 -0.41 19.99 2.91
CA LEU A 24 0.04 18.61 3.08
C LEU A 24 1.48 18.61 3.64
N THR A 25 1.66 17.96 4.77
CA THR A 25 2.96 17.76 5.42
C THR A 25 3.31 16.27 5.45
N ASN A 26 4.57 15.95 5.74
CA ASN A 26 4.96 14.55 5.93
C ASN A 26 4.26 13.99 7.16
N GLY A 27 3.48 12.93 6.96
CA GLY A 27 2.95 12.12 8.05
C GLY A 27 4.09 11.42 8.80
N LYS A 28 3.86 11.15 10.09
CA LYS A 28 4.84 10.52 10.98
C LYS A 28 4.47 9.07 11.22
N LEU A 29 5.44 8.17 11.15
CA LEU A 29 5.32 6.80 11.62
C LEU A 29 6.10 6.69 12.92
N GLN A 30 5.42 6.24 13.97
CA GLN A 30 6.03 5.92 15.25
C GLN A 30 6.11 4.40 15.39
N VAL A 31 7.27 3.91 15.78
CA VAL A 31 7.42 2.50 16.13
C VAL A 31 6.77 2.26 17.48
N GLY A 32 5.77 1.39 17.51
CA GLY A 32 5.16 0.89 18.74
C GLY A 32 6.02 -0.23 19.32
N ILE A 33 5.45 -1.43 19.35
CA ILE A 33 6.14 -2.64 19.83
C ILE A 33 7.18 -3.13 18.81
N VAL A 34 8.38 -3.48 19.28
CA VAL A 34 9.38 -4.25 18.52
C VAL A 34 9.64 -5.55 19.28
N LYS A 35 9.43 -6.69 18.63
CA LYS A 35 9.79 -8.00 19.18
C LYS A 35 11.03 -8.52 18.50
N ASP A 36 12.13 -8.64 19.25
CA ASP A 36 13.47 -9.02 18.75
C ASP A 36 14.10 -7.97 17.81
N GLU A 37 15.00 -8.36 16.90
CA GLU A 37 15.78 -7.43 16.05
C GLU A 37 15.14 -7.13 14.69
N ALA A 38 14.84 -5.85 14.45
CA ALA A 38 14.35 -5.30 13.19
C ALA A 38 15.25 -4.16 12.74
N TYR A 39 15.17 -3.84 11.44
CA TYR A 39 16.04 -2.86 10.82
C TYR A 39 15.25 -1.83 10.03
N LEU A 40 15.77 -0.62 10.03
CA LEU A 40 15.31 0.50 9.23
C LEU A 40 16.40 0.86 8.23
N TYR A 41 16.02 1.06 6.97
CA TYR A 41 16.90 1.59 5.95
C TYR A 41 16.43 2.99 5.60
N ASP A 42 17.35 3.96 5.64
CA ASP A 42 17.07 5.32 5.17
C ASP A 42 17.04 5.40 3.63
N LYS A 43 16.81 6.61 3.12
CA LYS A 43 16.73 6.89 1.68
C LYS A 43 18.05 6.61 0.94
N GLN A 44 19.16 6.54 1.66
CA GLN A 44 20.50 6.25 1.16
C GLN A 44 20.86 4.76 1.30
N GLY A 45 19.96 3.95 1.86
CA GLY A 45 20.17 2.52 2.11
C GLY A 45 21.01 2.23 3.37
N LYS A 46 21.25 3.23 4.22
CA LYS A 46 21.95 3.01 5.49
C LYS A 46 21.04 2.25 6.45
N LYS A 47 21.55 1.13 6.94
CA LYS A 47 20.87 0.25 7.89
C LYS A 47 21.07 0.72 9.33
N GLU A 48 19.98 0.85 10.08
CA GLU A 48 20.00 1.08 11.53
C GLU A 48 19.05 0.12 12.27
N PRO A 49 19.36 -0.30 13.51
CA PRO A 49 18.42 -1.08 14.32
C PRO A 49 17.15 -0.27 14.62
N LEU A 50 15.99 -0.88 14.41
CA LEU A 50 14.70 -0.27 14.68
C LEU A 50 14.34 -0.45 16.16
N LYS A 51 13.94 0.64 16.82
CA LYS A 51 13.65 0.69 18.25
C LYS A 51 12.26 1.28 18.50
N THR A 52 11.59 0.83 19.56
CA THR A 52 10.34 1.42 20.05
C THR A 52 10.47 2.94 20.25
N ALA A 53 9.38 3.65 19.99
CA ALA A 53 9.26 5.11 19.98
C ALA A 53 10.10 5.84 18.92
N ARG A 54 10.86 5.14 18.07
CA ARG A 54 11.50 5.75 16.91
C ARG A 54 10.43 6.34 16.00
N ILE A 55 10.65 7.58 15.57
CA ILE A 55 9.80 8.26 14.60
C ILE A 55 10.55 8.47 13.29
N PHE A 56 9.88 8.18 12.18
CA PHE A 56 10.38 8.37 10.83
C PHE A 56 9.24 8.78 9.88
N GLN A 57 9.57 9.06 8.62
CA GLN A 57 8.65 9.54 7.59
C GLN A 57 8.76 8.66 6.33
N GLU A 58 8.06 9.03 5.26
CA GLU A 58 8.18 8.36 3.97
C GLU A 58 9.63 8.28 3.41
N GLY A 59 9.87 7.25 2.60
CA GLY A 59 11.12 6.89 1.95
C GLY A 59 12.03 5.96 2.76
N PHE A 60 11.60 5.54 3.95
CA PHE A 60 12.31 4.52 4.73
C PHE A 60 11.78 3.12 4.41
N ARG A 61 12.64 2.11 4.55
CA ARG A 61 12.27 0.70 4.48
C ARG A 61 12.38 0.04 5.85
N VAL A 62 11.42 -0.81 6.17
CA VAL A 62 11.41 -1.62 7.39
C VAL A 62 11.63 -3.06 7.00
N GLU A 63 12.59 -3.71 7.64
CA GLU A 63 12.89 -5.13 7.46
C GLU A 63 12.83 -5.86 8.80
N THR A 64 12.04 -6.94 8.83
CA THR A 64 11.97 -7.88 9.95
C THR A 64 12.73 -9.16 9.61
N THR A 65 13.37 -9.73 10.63
CA THR A 65 14.04 -11.05 10.58
C THR A 65 13.01 -12.19 10.78
N PRO A 66 13.40 -13.47 10.64
CA PRO A 66 12.45 -14.60 10.71
C PRO A 66 11.68 -14.78 12.02
N LYS A 67 12.08 -14.09 13.09
CA LYS A 67 11.42 -14.14 14.40
C LYS A 67 10.79 -12.82 14.81
N ASN A 68 11.10 -11.75 14.08
CA ASN A 68 10.75 -10.40 14.50
C ASN A 68 9.36 -9.99 14.04
N THR A 69 8.66 -9.23 14.88
CA THR A 69 7.50 -8.46 14.44
C THR A 69 7.60 -7.03 14.95
N VAL A 70 7.18 -6.07 14.11
CA VAL A 70 7.18 -4.63 14.43
C VAL A 70 5.77 -4.08 14.30
N GLU A 71 5.37 -3.23 15.24
CA GLU A 71 4.21 -2.35 15.11
C GLU A 71 4.64 -0.96 14.66
N LEU A 72 3.98 -0.45 13.61
CA LEU A 72 4.10 0.91 13.13
C LEU A 72 2.77 1.62 13.34
N ILE A 73 2.79 2.76 14.03
CA ILE A 73 1.62 3.57 14.33
C ILE A 73 1.74 4.86 13.52
N LEU A 74 0.80 5.09 12.61
CA LEU A 74 0.79 6.24 11.72
C LEU A 74 0.08 7.42 12.39
N SER A 75 0.53 8.65 12.12
CA SER A 75 -0.07 9.89 12.65
C SER A 75 -1.53 10.12 12.25
N ASN A 76 -2.04 9.34 11.30
CA ASN A 76 -3.47 9.32 10.93
C ASN A 76 -4.31 8.37 11.79
N GLY A 77 -3.67 7.72 12.78
CA GLY A 77 -4.26 6.79 13.74
C GLY A 77 -4.26 5.33 13.30
N SER A 78 -3.85 5.03 12.07
CA SER A 78 -3.79 3.65 11.57
C SER A 78 -2.57 2.92 12.13
N THR A 79 -2.72 1.61 12.34
CA THR A 79 -1.63 0.74 12.82
C THR A 79 -1.29 -0.30 11.75
N LEU A 80 -0.01 -0.60 11.59
CA LEU A 80 0.50 -1.63 10.70
C LEU A 80 1.46 -2.54 11.46
N ILE A 81 1.12 -3.82 11.55
CA ILE A 81 1.98 -4.85 12.11
C ILE A 81 2.73 -5.52 10.96
N VAL A 82 4.06 -5.45 11.02
CA VAL A 82 5.02 -6.02 10.09
C VAL A 82 5.43 -7.39 10.62
N SER A 83 4.96 -8.45 9.98
CA SER A 83 5.17 -9.84 10.40
C SER A 83 6.63 -10.26 10.20
N PRO A 84 7.06 -11.45 10.64
CA PRO A 84 8.39 -11.97 10.34
C PRO A 84 8.69 -12.03 8.84
N ASP A 85 9.98 -12.00 8.50
CA ASP A 85 10.48 -12.08 7.12
C ASP A 85 9.82 -11.11 6.13
N THR A 86 9.55 -9.89 6.60
CA THR A 86 8.86 -8.87 5.82
C THR A 86 9.81 -7.73 5.51
N LEU A 87 9.77 -7.28 4.24
CA LEU A 87 10.43 -6.07 3.79
C LEU A 87 9.35 -5.18 3.17
N LEU A 88 9.23 -3.97 3.70
CA LEU A 88 8.31 -2.96 3.17
C LEU A 88 8.98 -1.60 3.05
N GLU A 89 8.41 -0.75 2.21
CA GLU A 89 8.79 0.65 2.03
C GLU A 89 7.59 1.56 2.25
N VAL A 90 7.77 2.62 3.03
CA VAL A 90 6.76 3.68 3.13
C VAL A 90 6.97 4.63 1.96
N LYS A 91 6.28 4.44 0.84
CA LYS A 91 6.47 5.24 -0.37
C LYS A 91 6.00 6.68 -0.20
N THR A 92 4.80 6.83 0.32
CA THR A 92 4.18 8.13 0.51
C THR A 92 3.38 8.11 1.80
N PHE A 93 3.60 9.10 2.64
CA PHE A 93 2.71 9.38 3.74
C PHE A 93 2.62 10.88 3.95
N ARG A 94 1.55 11.47 3.41
CA ARG A 94 1.28 12.90 3.48
C ARG A 94 -0.04 13.16 4.18
N GLN A 95 -0.09 14.17 5.03
CA GLN A 95 -1.27 14.46 5.84
C GLN A 95 -1.45 15.96 6.03
N VAL A 96 -2.70 16.41 6.05
CA VAL A 96 -3.06 17.78 6.40
C VAL A 96 -2.77 18.03 7.90
N VAL A 97 -2.14 19.16 8.22
CA VAL A 97 -1.86 19.54 9.62
C VAL A 97 -3.15 19.64 10.43
N SER A 98 -3.13 19.14 11.66
CA SER A 98 -4.27 19.15 12.58
C SER A 98 -3.77 19.09 14.02
N ASP A 99 -4.37 19.90 14.91
CA ASP A 99 -4.06 19.92 16.34
C ASP A 99 -4.41 18.61 17.06
N ARG A 100 -5.18 17.74 16.39
CA ARG A 100 -5.54 16.41 16.89
C ARG A 100 -4.43 15.38 16.67
N ILE A 101 -3.39 15.71 15.91
CA ILE A 101 -2.24 14.85 15.67
C ILE A 101 -1.22 15.10 16.79
N VAL A 102 -1.36 14.33 17.87
CA VAL A 102 -0.47 14.42 19.04
C VAL A 102 0.47 13.22 19.04
N GLU A 103 1.78 13.50 19.04
CA GLU A 103 2.83 12.49 19.07
C GLU A 103 2.72 11.61 20.32
N GLY A 104 2.91 10.29 20.17
CA GLY A 104 2.71 9.32 21.25
C GLY A 104 1.25 8.92 21.50
N GLU A 105 0.28 9.60 20.90
CA GLU A 105 -1.15 9.43 21.16
C GLU A 105 -1.94 8.95 19.93
N TYR A 106 -1.25 8.65 18.83
CA TYR A 106 -1.89 8.28 17.56
C TYR A 106 -2.84 7.07 17.69
N GLN A 107 -2.49 6.07 18.50
CA GLN A 107 -3.35 4.89 18.69
C GLN A 107 -4.67 5.19 19.42
N LYS A 108 -4.78 6.34 20.10
CA LYS A 108 -6.01 6.76 20.79
C LYS A 108 -7.01 7.47 19.87
N LEU A 109 -6.67 7.66 18.60
CA LEU A 109 -7.54 8.27 17.62
C LEU A 109 -8.61 7.27 17.14
N ASP A 110 -9.88 7.53 17.47
CA ASP A 110 -11.00 6.69 17.01
C ASP A 110 -11.27 6.82 15.50
N LYS A 111 -10.88 7.96 14.92
CA LYS A 111 -11.04 8.27 13.49
C LYS A 111 -9.86 9.11 13.00
N GLU A 112 -9.69 9.11 11.68
CA GLU A 112 -8.62 9.88 11.06
C GLU A 112 -8.78 11.40 11.36
N PRO A 113 -7.75 12.06 11.92
CA PRO A 113 -7.85 13.43 12.42
C PRO A 113 -7.86 14.50 11.31
N SER A 114 -7.40 14.15 10.10
CA SER A 114 -7.33 15.01 8.93
C SER A 114 -7.08 14.17 7.67
N PRO A 115 -7.36 14.69 6.45
CA PRO A 115 -7.10 13.96 5.22
C PRO A 115 -5.64 13.52 5.07
N SER A 116 -5.42 12.28 4.60
CA SER A 116 -4.08 11.74 4.35
C SER A 116 -4.00 10.87 3.08
N ILE A 117 -2.79 10.80 2.51
CA ILE A 117 -2.41 9.87 1.45
C ILE A 117 -1.35 8.95 2.02
N THR A 118 -1.69 7.67 2.13
CA THR A 118 -0.79 6.60 2.59
C THR A 118 -0.59 5.59 1.47
N GLU A 119 0.65 5.43 1.04
CA GLU A 119 1.10 4.38 0.13
C GLU A 119 2.26 3.61 0.76
N ILE A 120 2.06 2.32 0.99
CA ILE A 120 3.07 1.42 1.53
C ILE A 120 3.28 0.29 0.52
N GLU A 121 4.53 -0.01 0.20
CA GLU A 121 4.89 -1.11 -0.69
C GLU A 121 5.40 -2.29 0.14
N VAL A 122 4.70 -3.42 0.09
CA VAL A 122 5.17 -4.69 0.64
C VAL A 122 5.96 -5.40 -0.46
N ILE A 123 7.27 -5.42 -0.30
CA ILE A 123 8.22 -6.00 -1.26
C ILE A 123 8.25 -7.52 -1.10
N ARG A 124 8.14 -8.01 0.14
CA ARG A 124 7.97 -9.42 0.52
C ARG A 124 7.42 -9.54 1.94
N GLY A 125 6.83 -10.68 2.26
CA GLY A 125 6.32 -11.02 3.58
C GLY A 125 4.89 -10.55 3.80
N LYS A 126 4.51 -10.39 5.06
CA LYS A 126 3.11 -10.21 5.48
C LYS A 126 2.94 -9.01 6.40
N VAL A 127 1.88 -8.25 6.16
CA VAL A 127 1.43 -7.19 7.06
C VAL A 127 0.00 -7.42 7.49
N VAL A 128 -0.29 -7.00 8.73
CA VAL A 128 -1.64 -6.92 9.29
C VAL A 128 -1.87 -5.47 9.65
N GLY A 129 -2.85 -4.82 9.02
CA GLY A 129 -3.13 -3.41 9.29
C GLY A 129 -4.50 -3.18 9.88
N GLU A 130 -4.62 -2.16 10.73
CA GLU A 130 -5.88 -1.59 11.20
C GLU A 130 -5.93 -0.13 10.74
N VAL A 131 -6.89 0.16 9.88
CA VAL A 131 -7.07 1.50 9.30
C VAL A 131 -8.27 2.15 9.96
N ARG A 132 -8.03 3.30 10.58
CA ARG A 132 -9.11 4.13 11.13
C ARG A 132 -10.08 4.52 10.03
N LYS A 133 -11.29 4.92 10.44
CA LYS A 133 -12.25 5.46 9.49
C LYS A 133 -11.64 6.68 8.79
N LEU A 134 -11.33 6.49 7.51
CA LEU A 134 -10.70 7.49 6.66
C LEU A 134 -11.67 8.63 6.31
N ASN A 135 -11.13 9.83 6.16
CA ASN A 135 -11.82 10.94 5.54
C ASN A 135 -12.11 10.60 4.06
N PRO A 136 -13.19 11.14 3.47
CA PRO A 136 -13.55 10.86 2.08
C PRO A 136 -12.45 11.21 1.07
N GLN A 137 -11.64 12.22 1.39
CA GLN A 137 -10.52 12.69 0.57
C GLN A 137 -9.24 11.88 0.78
N SER A 138 -9.18 11.03 1.80
CA SER A 138 -8.01 10.21 2.11
C SER A 138 -7.92 8.99 1.23
N SER A 139 -6.70 8.49 1.06
CA SER A 139 -6.41 7.23 0.38
C SER A 139 -5.43 6.41 1.19
N TYR A 140 -5.70 5.13 1.35
CA TYR A 140 -4.80 4.17 1.97
C TYR A 140 -4.59 2.99 1.04
N THR A 141 -3.35 2.76 0.63
CA THR A 141 -3.00 1.81 -0.42
C THR A 141 -1.80 0.96 -0.02
N ILE A 142 -1.94 -0.36 -0.15
CA ILE A 142 -0.82 -1.31 -0.09
C ILE A 142 -0.47 -1.76 -1.50
N LYS A 143 0.76 -1.52 -1.91
CA LYS A 143 1.32 -1.97 -3.19
C LYS A 143 2.11 -3.26 -2.96
N THR A 144 2.03 -4.15 -3.92
CA THR A 144 2.87 -5.35 -4.02
C THR A 144 3.32 -5.48 -5.47
N PRO A 145 4.35 -6.29 -5.76
CA PRO A 145 4.78 -6.48 -7.14
C PRO A 145 3.70 -7.01 -8.09
N VAL A 146 2.68 -7.73 -7.59
CA VAL A 146 1.62 -8.32 -8.45
C VAL A 146 0.30 -7.54 -8.45
N GLY A 147 0.12 -6.59 -7.53
CA GLY A 147 -1.11 -5.83 -7.46
C GLY A 147 -1.17 -4.80 -6.34
N VAL A 148 -2.32 -4.13 -6.26
CA VAL A 148 -2.58 -3.03 -5.33
C VAL A 148 -3.85 -3.31 -4.54
N ALA A 149 -3.80 -3.16 -3.22
CA ALA A 149 -4.95 -3.18 -2.34
C ALA A 149 -5.29 -1.75 -1.87
N ARG A 150 -6.48 -1.26 -2.19
CA ARG A 150 -7.05 -0.02 -1.67
C ARG A 150 -7.90 -0.35 -0.46
N ILE A 151 -7.61 0.30 0.66
CA ILE A 151 -8.18 -0.04 1.96
C ILE A 151 -9.09 1.10 2.43
N ARG A 152 -10.31 0.77 2.87
CA ARG A 152 -11.24 1.74 3.48
C ARG A 152 -11.77 1.21 4.81
N GLY A 153 -11.17 1.69 5.91
CA GLY A 153 -11.64 1.51 7.29
C GLY A 153 -11.82 0.05 7.70
N THR A 154 -10.74 -0.64 8.08
CA THR A 154 -10.78 -2.09 8.31
C THR A 154 -9.54 -2.63 9.02
N ILE A 155 -9.66 -3.85 9.53
CA ILE A 155 -8.53 -4.76 9.74
C ILE A 155 -8.32 -5.59 8.47
N TYR A 156 -7.13 -5.57 7.92
CA TYR A 156 -6.79 -6.29 6.69
C TYR A 156 -5.48 -7.05 6.84
N THR A 157 -5.26 -8.01 5.93
CA THR A 157 -3.97 -8.64 5.73
C THR A 157 -3.54 -8.46 4.28
N VAL A 158 -2.26 -8.20 4.07
CA VAL A 158 -1.63 -8.31 2.76
C VAL A 158 -0.35 -9.11 2.92
N GLU A 159 -0.20 -10.14 2.11
CA GLU A 159 1.00 -10.96 2.06
C GLU A 159 1.44 -11.10 0.61
N PHE A 160 2.74 -10.92 0.38
CA PHE A 160 3.36 -11.15 -0.89
C PHE A 160 4.57 -12.07 -0.74
N ALA A 161 4.59 -13.15 -1.51
CA ALA A 161 5.71 -14.07 -1.59
C ALA A 161 6.17 -14.19 -3.05
N ASP A 162 7.48 -14.05 -3.28
CA ASP A 162 8.09 -14.41 -4.55
C ASP A 162 8.24 -15.94 -4.60
N ASN A 163 7.65 -16.57 -5.61
CA ASN A 163 7.75 -18.02 -5.81
C ASN A 163 8.99 -18.40 -6.64
N GLY A 164 9.81 -17.42 -7.02
CA GLY A 164 10.88 -17.57 -7.98
C GLY A 164 10.39 -17.62 -9.42
N LYS A 165 11.35 -17.60 -10.36
CA LYS A 165 11.12 -17.69 -11.82
C LYS A 165 10.16 -16.62 -12.37
N GLY A 166 10.08 -15.47 -11.70
CA GLY A 166 9.25 -14.35 -12.14
C GLY A 166 7.76 -14.52 -11.85
N THR A 167 7.37 -15.34 -10.87
CA THR A 167 5.98 -15.47 -10.41
C THR A 167 5.88 -15.21 -8.92
N GLY A 168 4.78 -14.63 -8.48
CA GLY A 168 4.55 -14.29 -7.08
C GLY A 168 3.13 -14.61 -6.64
N THR A 169 2.98 -14.86 -5.35
CA THR A 169 1.69 -15.08 -4.68
C THR A 169 1.33 -13.85 -3.87
N LEU A 170 0.13 -13.31 -4.09
CA LEU A 170 -0.47 -12.24 -3.29
C LEU A 170 -1.71 -12.78 -2.60
N ASN A 171 -1.74 -12.66 -1.27
CA ASN A 171 -2.93 -12.90 -0.47
C ASN A 171 -3.41 -11.57 0.13
N ILE A 172 -4.68 -11.25 -0.05
CA ILE A 172 -5.34 -10.07 0.55
C ILE A 172 -6.54 -10.55 1.34
N GLY A 173 -6.48 -10.45 2.66
CA GLY A 173 -7.61 -10.74 3.55
C GLY A 173 -8.31 -9.46 4.00
N CYS A 174 -9.64 -9.49 4.02
CA CYS A 174 -10.45 -8.39 4.51
C CYS A 174 -11.24 -8.86 5.73
N VAL A 175 -10.81 -8.49 6.94
CA VAL A 175 -11.48 -8.97 8.17
C VAL A 175 -12.75 -8.16 8.43
N ARG A 176 -12.71 -6.83 8.29
CA ARG A 176 -13.90 -5.95 8.41
C ARG A 176 -13.94 -4.93 7.26
N GLY A 177 -14.84 -3.95 7.26
CA GLY A 177 -14.82 -2.82 6.32
C GLY A 177 -14.80 -3.19 4.83
N SER A 178 -13.87 -2.64 4.05
CA SER A 178 -13.78 -2.91 2.61
C SER A 178 -12.34 -2.81 2.07
N VAL A 179 -12.01 -3.76 1.19
CA VAL A 179 -10.76 -3.77 0.42
C VAL A 179 -11.10 -3.95 -1.07
N GLU A 180 -10.48 -3.13 -1.92
CA GLU A 180 -10.52 -3.29 -3.37
C GLU A 180 -9.12 -3.63 -3.88
N ALA A 181 -8.99 -4.76 -4.56
CA ALA A 181 -7.73 -5.22 -5.15
C ALA A 181 -7.69 -4.94 -6.65
N THR A 182 -6.54 -4.55 -7.17
CA THR A 182 -6.27 -4.52 -8.61
C THR A 182 -5.06 -5.41 -8.87
N VAL A 183 -5.25 -6.45 -9.68
CA VAL A 183 -4.17 -7.37 -10.08
C VAL A 183 -3.62 -6.93 -11.42
N PHE A 184 -2.33 -6.62 -11.48
CA PHE A 184 -1.72 -6.00 -12.67
C PHE A 184 -1.81 -6.91 -13.91
N ALA A 185 -1.65 -8.21 -13.73
CA ALA A 185 -1.63 -9.18 -14.83
C ALA A 185 -3.04 -9.57 -15.33
N ALA A 186 -4.10 -9.28 -14.57
CA ALA A 186 -5.40 -9.93 -14.78
C ALA A 186 -6.34 -9.20 -15.74
N ASN A 187 -6.07 -7.93 -16.08
CA ASN A 187 -6.97 -7.07 -16.86
C ASN A 187 -8.45 -7.08 -16.39
N SER A 188 -8.70 -7.49 -15.14
CA SER A 188 -10.03 -7.84 -14.62
C SER A 188 -10.76 -6.66 -13.98
N GLY A 189 -10.19 -5.46 -14.04
CA GLY A 189 -10.63 -4.32 -13.23
C GLY A 189 -10.48 -4.55 -11.72
N PRO A 190 -10.99 -3.63 -10.89
CA PRO A 190 -10.98 -3.78 -9.44
C PRO A 190 -11.82 -4.97 -8.96
N ILE A 191 -11.27 -5.77 -8.06
CA ILE A 191 -11.90 -6.92 -7.41
C ILE A 191 -12.23 -6.52 -5.97
N ALA A 192 -13.49 -6.56 -5.58
CA ALA A 192 -13.90 -6.30 -4.20
C ALA A 192 -13.64 -7.53 -3.32
N VAL A 193 -12.85 -7.37 -2.26
CA VAL A 193 -12.66 -8.37 -1.19
C VAL A 193 -13.54 -7.95 -0.03
N ARG A 194 -14.59 -8.72 0.24
CA ARG A 194 -15.59 -8.37 1.25
C ARG A 194 -15.11 -8.79 2.65
N PRO A 195 -15.69 -8.22 3.72
CA PRO A 195 -15.46 -8.71 5.08
C PRO A 195 -15.65 -10.22 5.20
N GLY A 196 -14.65 -10.90 5.74
CA GLY A 196 -14.61 -12.35 5.86
C GLY A 196 -14.06 -13.08 4.65
N ASP A 197 -13.72 -12.40 3.55
CA ASP A 197 -13.13 -13.02 2.35
C ASP A 197 -11.62 -12.79 2.27
N GLN A 198 -10.95 -13.68 1.55
CA GLN A 198 -9.57 -13.57 1.13
C GLN A 198 -9.46 -13.78 -0.39
N LEU A 199 -8.75 -12.86 -1.02
CA LEU A 199 -8.29 -12.99 -2.39
C LEU A 199 -6.89 -13.62 -2.38
N SER A 200 -6.69 -14.66 -3.18
CA SER A 200 -5.39 -15.25 -3.47
C SER A 200 -5.11 -15.14 -4.97
N VAL A 201 -3.92 -14.66 -5.29
CA VAL A 201 -3.50 -14.38 -6.66
C VAL A 201 -2.13 -14.97 -6.87
N GLN A 202 -1.98 -15.84 -7.87
CA GLN A 202 -0.69 -16.24 -8.39
C GLN A 202 -0.52 -15.61 -9.76
N ALA A 203 0.48 -14.74 -9.92
CA ALA A 203 0.67 -13.97 -11.15
C ALA A 203 2.16 -13.76 -11.47
N PRO A 204 2.50 -13.47 -12.74
CA PRO A 204 3.82 -12.99 -13.08
C PRO A 204 4.17 -11.71 -12.32
N VAL A 205 5.40 -11.65 -11.80
CA VAL A 205 5.95 -10.44 -11.21
C VAL A 205 6.54 -9.60 -12.34
N PRO A 206 6.10 -8.34 -12.53
CA PRO A 206 6.72 -7.44 -13.48
C PRO A 206 8.21 -7.32 -13.15
N LYS A 207 9.10 -7.60 -14.12
CA LYS A 207 10.53 -7.36 -13.92
C LYS A 207 10.74 -5.88 -13.59
N PRO A 208 11.52 -5.53 -12.56
CA PRO A 208 11.94 -4.15 -12.37
C PRO A 208 12.57 -3.65 -13.67
N VAL A 209 12.09 -2.53 -14.21
CA VAL A 209 12.78 -1.85 -15.30
C VAL A 209 14.14 -1.44 -14.73
N GLU A 210 15.24 -2.02 -15.22
CA GLU A 210 16.58 -1.63 -14.78
C GLU A 210 16.72 -0.11 -14.92
N ALA A 211 17.02 0.56 -13.81
CA ALA A 211 17.41 1.96 -13.84
C ALA A 211 18.65 2.07 -14.75
N VAL A 212 18.53 2.85 -15.81
CA VAL A 212 19.65 3.20 -16.68
C VAL A 212 20.77 3.72 -15.77
N LYS A 213 21.87 2.95 -15.67
CA LYS A 213 23.10 3.41 -15.03
C LYS A 213 23.48 4.73 -15.72
N PRO A 214 23.71 5.83 -14.99
CA PRO A 214 24.20 7.06 -15.60
C PRO A 214 25.47 6.75 -16.42
N PRO A 215 25.62 7.29 -17.63
CA PRO A 215 26.82 7.06 -18.42
C PRO A 215 28.02 7.63 -17.65
N ASP A 216 28.99 6.78 -17.36
CA ASP A 216 30.29 7.22 -16.86
C ASP A 216 30.89 8.16 -17.90
N ALA A 217 30.93 9.44 -17.55
CA ALA A 217 31.62 10.45 -18.31
C ALA A 217 33.13 10.26 -18.12
N THR A 218 33.80 9.75 -19.14
CA THR A 218 35.24 10.03 -19.34
C THR A 218 35.51 10.05 -20.84
N GLY A 219 35.62 11.27 -21.37
CA GLY A 219 35.95 11.48 -22.76
C GLY A 219 37.41 11.15 -23.07
N THR A 220 37.66 10.73 -24.31
CA THR A 220 38.81 11.23 -25.10
C THR A 220 38.59 10.97 -26.59
N LYS A 221 38.40 12.08 -27.30
CA LYS A 221 38.84 12.48 -28.66
C LYS A 221 38.50 11.62 -29.91
N PRO A 222 38.04 12.27 -31.02
CA PRO A 222 37.75 11.62 -32.29
C PRO A 222 39.02 11.41 -33.15
N ALA A 223 39.04 10.29 -33.87
CA ALA A 223 39.90 10.07 -35.02
C ALA A 223 39.07 9.46 -36.16
N ASP A 224 39.37 9.96 -37.35
CA ASP A 224 38.60 9.96 -38.59
C ASP A 224 39.12 8.89 -39.58
N THR A 225 38.24 8.53 -40.51
CA THR A 225 38.44 7.86 -41.82
C THR A 225 38.98 6.43 -41.93
N GLY A 226 38.22 5.60 -42.65
CA GLY A 226 38.72 4.37 -43.28
C GLY A 226 37.62 3.46 -43.85
N THR A 227 37.15 3.75 -45.06
CA THR A 227 36.19 2.95 -45.84
C THR A 227 36.73 1.60 -46.29
N LYS A 228 36.01 0.50 -46.01
CA LYS A 228 35.87 -0.69 -46.90
C LYS A 228 34.76 -1.65 -46.39
N PRO A 229 33.73 -2.00 -47.20
CA PRO A 229 32.89 -3.18 -46.97
C PRO A 229 33.56 -4.42 -47.60
N PRO A 230 33.51 -5.60 -46.95
CA PRO A 230 32.44 -6.59 -47.16
C PRO A 230 32.09 -7.28 -45.81
N ASP A 231 31.10 -8.12 -45.60
CA ASP A 231 30.37 -9.05 -46.45
C ASP A 231 29.06 -9.38 -45.70
N ALA A 232 27.99 -9.65 -46.43
CA ALA A 232 26.72 -10.08 -45.85
C ALA A 232 26.79 -11.59 -45.59
N THR A 233 26.78 -12.03 -44.34
CA THR A 233 26.13 -13.30 -43.94
C THR A 233 26.07 -13.42 -42.42
N GLY A 234 24.86 -13.28 -41.89
CA GLY A 234 24.59 -13.51 -40.47
C GLY A 234 23.44 -12.67 -39.98
N THR A 235 22.25 -12.81 -40.55
CA THR A 235 21.03 -12.43 -39.85
C THR A 235 21.02 -13.23 -38.54
N PRO A 236 21.08 -12.61 -37.34
CA PRO A 236 20.83 -13.35 -36.12
C PRO A 236 19.44 -13.94 -36.26
N ALA A 237 19.32 -15.27 -36.10
CA ALA A 237 18.01 -15.90 -36.05
C ALA A 237 17.15 -15.10 -35.06
N PRO A 238 15.89 -14.77 -35.39
CA PRO A 238 15.02 -14.09 -34.43
C PRO A 238 15.01 -14.93 -33.17
N GLU A 239 15.47 -14.33 -32.06
CA GLU A 239 15.42 -14.93 -30.75
C GLU A 239 14.01 -15.49 -30.57
N PRO A 240 13.85 -16.78 -30.22
CA PRO A 240 12.52 -17.37 -30.06
C PRO A 240 11.71 -16.46 -29.15
N ALA A 241 10.55 -16.00 -29.62
CA ALA A 241 9.68 -15.14 -28.85
C ALA A 241 9.57 -15.72 -27.43
N PRO A 242 9.86 -14.94 -26.37
CA PRO A 242 9.83 -15.45 -25.01
C PRO A 242 8.48 -16.11 -24.78
N ALA A 243 8.51 -17.34 -24.24
CA ALA A 243 7.31 -18.12 -23.97
C ALA A 243 6.29 -17.23 -23.24
N PRO A 244 4.99 -17.27 -23.62
CA PRO A 244 3.98 -16.42 -23.02
C PRO A 244 3.98 -16.62 -21.50
N ALA A 245 4.02 -15.52 -20.76
CA ALA A 245 3.98 -15.55 -19.31
C ALA A 245 2.74 -16.33 -18.83
N PRO A 246 2.86 -17.15 -17.77
CA PRO A 246 1.72 -17.91 -17.27
C PRO A 246 0.57 -16.96 -16.90
N ALA A 247 -0.65 -17.32 -17.29
CA ALA A 247 -1.84 -16.55 -16.97
C ALA A 247 -2.01 -16.46 -15.44
N PRO A 248 -2.51 -15.33 -14.91
CA PRO A 248 -2.74 -15.19 -13.49
C PRO A 248 -3.87 -16.12 -13.04
N VAL A 249 -3.67 -16.80 -11.92
CA VAL A 249 -4.70 -17.56 -11.22
C VAL A 249 -5.23 -16.70 -10.09
N ILE A 250 -6.54 -16.49 -10.05
CA ILE A 250 -7.21 -15.67 -9.04
C ILE A 250 -8.30 -16.49 -8.37
N THR A 251 -8.25 -16.56 -7.05
CA THR A 251 -9.24 -17.26 -6.22
C THR A 251 -9.75 -16.32 -5.15
N LEU A 252 -11.06 -16.21 -5.00
CA LEU A 252 -11.72 -15.51 -3.90
C LEU A 252 -12.44 -16.55 -3.05
N ALA A 253 -12.13 -16.63 -1.76
CA ALA A 253 -12.70 -17.61 -0.84
C ALA A 253 -12.92 -16.99 0.55
N PRO A 254 -13.83 -17.54 1.38
CA PRO A 254 -13.95 -17.14 2.77
C PRO A 254 -12.64 -17.39 3.54
N MET A 255 -12.29 -16.47 4.44
CA MET A 255 -11.23 -16.68 5.42
C MET A 255 -11.64 -17.80 6.37
N ASN A 256 -10.72 -18.75 6.59
CA ASN A 256 -10.92 -19.84 7.52
C ASN A 256 -10.53 -19.43 8.96
N SER A 257 -10.89 -20.28 9.92
CA SER A 257 -10.64 -20.06 11.34
C SER A 257 -9.15 -19.91 11.69
N GLU A 258 -8.26 -20.60 10.98
CA GLU A 258 -6.81 -20.50 11.19
C GLU A 258 -6.28 -19.12 10.73
N GLN A 259 -6.70 -18.66 9.56
CA GLN A 259 -6.32 -17.36 9.01
C GLN A 259 -6.76 -16.23 9.94
N LEU A 260 -8.02 -16.21 10.36
CA LEU A 260 -8.55 -15.21 11.29
C LEU A 260 -7.93 -15.35 12.69
N GLY A 261 -7.70 -16.58 13.15
CA GLY A 261 -7.00 -16.85 14.41
C GLY A 261 -5.58 -16.29 14.41
N SER A 262 -4.84 -16.42 13.31
CA SER A 262 -3.50 -15.85 13.16
C SER A 262 -3.51 -14.32 13.25
N VAL A 263 -4.53 -13.67 12.68
CA VAL A 263 -4.71 -12.21 12.76
C VAL A 263 -5.03 -11.80 14.19
N ALA A 264 -5.96 -12.50 14.85
CA ALA A 264 -6.31 -12.23 16.24
C ALA A 264 -5.11 -12.36 17.17
N THR A 265 -4.31 -13.42 17.04
CA THR A 265 -3.08 -13.61 17.83
C THR A 265 -2.06 -12.51 17.54
N THR A 266 -1.86 -12.15 16.26
CA THR A 266 -0.92 -11.09 15.87
C THR A 266 -1.31 -9.76 16.53
N LEU A 267 -2.59 -9.39 16.44
CA LEU A 267 -3.13 -8.19 17.08
C LEU A 267 -3.01 -8.26 18.61
N ALA A 268 -3.36 -9.38 19.24
CA ALA A 268 -3.32 -9.51 20.69
C ALA A 268 -1.89 -9.43 21.25
N THR A 269 -0.90 -9.92 20.50
CA THR A 269 0.46 -10.09 21.03
C THR A 269 1.38 -8.93 20.66
N VAL A 270 1.15 -8.25 19.53
CA VAL A 270 2.10 -7.27 18.96
C VAL A 270 1.47 -5.92 18.66
N SER A 271 0.22 -5.69 19.07
CA SER A 271 -0.44 -4.41 18.90
C SER A 271 -0.54 -3.65 20.22
N SER A 272 -0.37 -2.35 20.15
CA SER A 272 -0.74 -1.38 21.19
C SER A 272 -2.21 -0.95 21.09
N LEU A 273 -2.96 -1.49 20.11
CA LEU A 273 -4.40 -1.28 19.97
C LEU A 273 -5.18 -1.83 21.16
N ASP A 274 -6.41 -1.32 21.31
CA ASP A 274 -7.36 -1.81 22.30
C ASP A 274 -7.57 -3.33 22.17
N GLN A 275 -7.53 -4.04 23.30
CA GLN A 275 -7.73 -5.49 23.39
C GLN A 275 -9.08 -5.92 22.80
N GLY A 276 -10.08 -5.04 22.79
CA GLY A 276 -11.38 -5.26 22.14
C GLY A 276 -11.27 -5.57 20.63
N VAL A 277 -10.25 -5.01 19.94
CA VAL A 277 -10.01 -5.25 18.52
C VAL A 277 -9.61 -6.71 18.28
N ALA A 278 -8.61 -7.20 19.02
CA ALA A 278 -8.14 -8.57 18.89
C ALA A 278 -9.22 -9.59 19.31
N ALA A 279 -9.97 -9.31 20.39
CA ALA A 279 -11.07 -10.13 20.84
C ALA A 279 -12.18 -10.24 19.78
N THR A 280 -12.48 -9.13 19.09
CA THR A 280 -13.47 -9.13 18.00
C THR A 280 -13.03 -10.04 16.85
N VAL A 281 -11.76 -9.98 16.43
CA VAL A 281 -11.24 -10.88 15.39
C VAL A 281 -11.22 -12.33 15.85
N LYS A 282 -10.90 -12.58 17.13
CA LYS A 282 -10.96 -13.93 17.70
C LYS A 282 -12.37 -14.51 17.63
N ASN A 283 -13.39 -13.74 18.00
CA ASN A 283 -14.78 -14.18 17.89
C ASN A 283 -15.16 -14.49 16.42
N MET A 284 -14.61 -13.76 15.45
CA MET A 284 -14.81 -14.10 14.03
C MET A 284 -14.14 -15.43 13.68
N ALA A 285 -12.92 -15.68 14.17
CA ALA A 285 -12.21 -16.94 13.96
C ALA A 285 -12.98 -18.14 14.54
N ASP A 286 -13.56 -17.98 15.74
CA ASP A 286 -14.32 -19.03 16.41
C ASP A 286 -15.62 -19.41 15.66
N ASN A 287 -16.14 -18.52 14.79
CA ASN A 287 -17.34 -18.74 13.97
C ASN A 287 -17.03 -19.00 12.48
N ALA A 288 -15.76 -18.98 12.09
CA ALA A 288 -15.34 -19.14 10.70
C ALA A 288 -15.29 -20.61 10.29
N PRO A 289 -15.43 -20.92 8.99
CA PRO A 289 -15.28 -22.28 8.50
C PRO A 289 -13.89 -22.84 8.85
N PRO A 290 -13.77 -24.14 9.18
CA PRO A 290 -12.47 -24.75 9.40
C PRO A 290 -11.64 -24.72 8.11
N PRO A 291 -10.30 -24.75 8.21
CA PRO A 291 -9.46 -24.90 7.04
C PRO A 291 -9.82 -26.18 6.26
N PRO A 292 -9.76 -26.15 4.92
CA PRO A 292 -10.00 -27.35 4.12
C PRO A 292 -9.02 -28.46 4.55
N PRO A 293 -9.46 -29.72 4.59
CA PRO A 293 -8.59 -30.83 4.99
C PRO A 293 -7.36 -30.88 4.09
N PRO A 294 -6.18 -31.24 4.62
CA PRO A 294 -4.99 -31.45 3.81
C PRO A 294 -5.32 -32.44 2.69
N VAL A 295 -5.01 -32.08 1.45
CA VAL A 295 -5.20 -33.00 0.33
C VAL A 295 -4.23 -34.16 0.54
N ALA A 296 -4.74 -35.35 0.87
CA ALA A 296 -3.92 -36.53 1.01
C ALA A 296 -3.22 -36.83 -0.33
N PRO A 297 -1.90 -37.11 -0.34
CA PRO A 297 -1.22 -37.50 -1.56
C PRO A 297 -1.87 -38.75 -2.14
N VAL A 298 -2.26 -38.70 -3.41
CA VAL A 298 -2.77 -39.87 -4.12
C VAL A 298 -1.59 -40.59 -4.76
N THR A 299 -1.21 -41.72 -4.17
CA THR A 299 -0.21 -42.61 -4.76
C THR A 299 -0.91 -43.52 -5.76
N THR A 300 -0.54 -43.38 -7.03
CA THR A 300 -1.06 -44.20 -8.12
C THR A 300 0.08 -45.11 -8.60
N THR A 301 -0.13 -46.43 -8.58
CA THR A 301 0.84 -47.36 -9.17
C THR A 301 0.55 -47.48 -10.66
N ASN A 302 1.51 -47.08 -11.48
CA ASN A 302 1.45 -47.18 -12.92
C ASN A 302 1.54 -48.66 -13.35
N PRO A 303 1.07 -49.01 -14.57
CA PRO A 303 1.12 -50.37 -15.10
C PRO A 303 2.54 -50.97 -15.21
N ASP A 304 3.58 -50.12 -15.21
CA ASP A 304 4.99 -50.50 -15.25
C ASP A 304 5.60 -50.78 -13.86
N GLY A 305 4.78 -50.74 -12.79
CA GLY A 305 5.21 -50.96 -11.42
C GLY A 305 5.82 -49.72 -10.74
N THR A 306 5.89 -48.58 -11.42
CA THR A 306 6.32 -47.31 -10.81
C THR A 306 5.18 -46.67 -10.02
N THR A 307 5.48 -46.06 -8.87
CA THR A 307 4.49 -45.30 -8.10
C THR A 307 4.64 -43.81 -8.39
N THR A 308 3.55 -43.17 -8.82
CA THR A 308 3.46 -41.73 -8.97
C THR A 308 2.61 -41.18 -7.83
N THR A 309 3.23 -40.43 -6.93
CA THR A 309 2.51 -39.67 -5.91
C THR A 309 2.15 -38.32 -6.50
N THR A 310 0.87 -38.11 -6.77
CA THR A 310 0.34 -36.81 -7.17
C THR A 310 -0.40 -36.21 -6.00
N THR A 311 -0.10 -34.97 -5.64
CA THR A 311 -0.99 -34.17 -4.80
C THR A 311 -2.06 -33.63 -5.73
N PRO A 312 -3.35 -34.03 -5.59
CA PRO A 312 -4.42 -33.41 -6.35
C PRO A 312 -4.41 -31.89 -6.08
N PRO A 313 -4.79 -31.04 -7.05
CA PRO A 313 -5.11 -29.66 -6.73
C PRO A 313 -6.17 -29.63 -5.62
N PRO A 314 -6.20 -28.58 -4.76
CA PRO A 314 -7.20 -28.45 -3.70
C PRO A 314 -8.59 -28.78 -4.23
N ALA A 315 -9.34 -29.60 -3.47
CA ALA A 315 -10.69 -30.00 -3.85
C ALA A 315 -11.47 -28.76 -4.32
N GLU A 316 -12.01 -28.85 -5.54
CA GLU A 316 -12.78 -27.77 -6.16
C GLU A 316 -13.94 -27.42 -5.22
N VAL A 317 -13.82 -26.27 -4.56
CA VAL A 317 -14.96 -25.64 -3.88
C VAL A 317 -16.03 -25.48 -4.96
N PRO A 318 -17.30 -25.89 -4.72
CA PRO A 318 -18.33 -25.85 -5.75
C PRO A 318 -18.33 -24.48 -6.42
N PRO A 319 -18.43 -24.41 -7.76
CA PRO A 319 -18.19 -23.18 -8.50
C PRO A 319 -19.09 -22.08 -7.95
N SER A 320 -18.46 -21.05 -7.38
CA SER A 320 -19.11 -19.76 -7.28
C SER A 320 -19.45 -19.37 -8.72
N LYS A 321 -20.75 -19.24 -8.99
CA LYS A 321 -21.37 -18.93 -10.28
C LYS A 321 -20.45 -18.06 -11.15
N PRO A 322 -20.16 -18.45 -12.41
CA PRO A 322 -19.39 -17.60 -13.32
C PRO A 322 -20.02 -16.20 -13.34
N LEU A 323 -19.23 -15.19 -12.99
CA LEU A 323 -19.68 -13.81 -13.12
C LEU A 323 -19.77 -13.53 -14.63
N THR A 324 -21.00 -13.54 -15.15
CA THR A 324 -21.29 -13.03 -16.48
C THR A 324 -20.88 -11.56 -16.55
N PRO A 325 -20.15 -11.12 -17.59
CA PRO A 325 -19.78 -9.72 -17.74
C PRO A 325 -21.03 -8.84 -17.77
N PRO A 326 -21.13 -7.76 -16.96
CA PRO A 326 -22.16 -6.77 -17.20
C PRO A 326 -21.91 -6.11 -18.56
N THR A 327 -22.95 -6.06 -19.37
CA THR A 327 -23.00 -5.34 -20.64
C THR A 327 -22.50 -3.90 -20.46
N GLN A 328 -21.49 -3.57 -21.26
CA GLN A 328 -20.86 -2.28 -21.46
C GLN A 328 -21.85 -1.12 -21.60
N PRO A 329 -21.63 0.00 -20.90
CA PRO A 329 -21.92 1.32 -21.44
C PRO A 329 -20.65 1.86 -22.09
N THR A 330 -20.76 2.19 -23.37
CA THR A 330 -19.77 2.88 -24.19
C THR A 330 -19.38 4.21 -23.55
N SER A 331 -18.09 4.39 -23.26
CA SER A 331 -17.49 5.72 -23.34
C SER A 331 -15.99 5.59 -23.59
N THR A 332 -15.57 6.28 -24.65
CA THR A 332 -14.21 6.43 -25.14
C THR A 332 -13.39 7.28 -24.18
N SER A 333 -12.21 6.84 -23.78
CA SER A 333 -11.09 7.75 -23.52
C SER A 333 -9.75 7.01 -23.49
N THR A 334 -8.81 7.64 -24.20
CA THR A 334 -7.43 7.31 -24.56
C THR A 334 -6.51 7.05 -23.37
N GLY A 335 -5.46 6.25 -23.59
CA GLY A 335 -4.56 5.70 -22.56
C GLY A 335 -3.42 6.59 -22.03
N GLY A 336 -2.53 5.93 -21.28
CA GLY A 336 -1.37 6.48 -20.55
C GLY A 336 -1.64 6.50 -19.04
N GLY A 337 -1.10 5.59 -18.22
CA GLY A 337 0.33 5.52 -17.91
C GLY A 337 0.66 6.57 -16.84
N THR A 338 0.78 6.15 -15.57
CA THR A 338 1.26 6.96 -14.41
C THR A 338 0.57 8.32 -14.18
N SER A 339 -0.65 8.33 -13.62
CA SER A 339 -1.29 9.61 -13.24
C SER A 339 -2.28 9.57 -12.05
N SER A 340 -2.60 8.41 -11.47
CA SER A 340 -3.63 8.36 -10.42
C SER A 340 -3.22 9.02 -9.10
N THR A 341 -1.95 8.94 -8.71
CA THR A 341 -1.46 9.51 -7.45
C THR A 341 -1.31 11.03 -7.58
N ASP A 342 -0.77 11.51 -8.70
CA ASP A 342 -0.66 12.94 -8.99
C ASP A 342 -2.04 13.57 -9.12
N ALA A 343 -2.98 12.90 -9.80
CA ALA A 343 -4.38 13.33 -9.87
C ALA A 343 -5.07 13.34 -8.50
N THR A 344 -4.73 12.42 -7.58
CA THR A 344 -5.30 12.41 -6.22
C THR A 344 -4.68 13.51 -5.35
N LEU A 345 -3.35 13.68 -5.41
CA LEU A 345 -2.63 14.78 -4.76
C LEU A 345 -3.16 16.14 -5.24
N GLN A 346 -3.33 16.29 -6.56
CA GLN A 346 -3.88 17.46 -7.18
C GLN A 346 -5.33 17.66 -6.76
N LYS A 347 -6.17 16.62 -6.75
CA LYS A 347 -7.56 16.74 -6.31
C LYS A 347 -7.69 17.14 -4.85
N ILE A 348 -6.86 16.62 -3.95
CA ILE A 348 -6.84 17.07 -2.55
C ILE A 348 -6.39 18.53 -2.49
N THR A 349 -5.31 18.88 -3.19
CA THR A 349 -4.78 20.25 -3.27
C THR A 349 -5.84 21.23 -3.79
N ASP A 350 -6.51 20.90 -4.90
CA ASP A 350 -7.57 21.68 -5.53
C ASP A 350 -8.82 21.77 -4.65
N THR A 351 -9.19 20.70 -3.94
CA THR A 351 -10.33 20.74 -3.01
C THR A 351 -10.02 21.63 -1.83
N VAL A 352 -8.80 21.57 -1.28
CA VAL A 352 -8.34 22.50 -0.25
C VAL A 352 -8.39 23.94 -0.77
N GLN A 353 -7.91 24.21 -1.98
CA GLN A 353 -7.98 25.54 -2.60
C GLN A 353 -9.43 26.02 -2.86
N ARG A 354 -10.34 25.13 -3.26
CA ARG A 354 -11.74 25.47 -3.55
C ARG A 354 -12.54 25.76 -2.28
N THR A 355 -12.31 25.02 -1.19
CA THR A 355 -12.92 25.33 0.11
C THR A 355 -12.48 26.72 0.58
N VAL A 356 -11.20 27.09 0.36
CA VAL A 356 -10.68 28.43 0.65
C VAL A 356 -11.35 29.53 -0.20
N GLN A 357 -11.62 29.28 -1.49
CA GLN A 357 -12.34 30.23 -2.35
C GLN A 357 -13.81 30.41 -1.95
N THR A 358 -14.46 29.35 -1.45
CA THR A 358 -15.86 29.40 -1.05
C THR A 358 -16.03 30.16 0.27
N GLU A 359 -15.07 30.04 1.20
CA GLU A 359 -15.07 30.80 2.46
C GLU A 359 -14.65 32.27 2.31
N THR A 360 -13.91 32.62 1.24
CA THR A 360 -13.59 34.03 0.93
C THR A 360 -14.76 34.78 0.27
N GLN A 361 -15.75 34.07 -0.27
CA GLN A 361 -16.92 34.68 -0.94
C GLN A 361 -18.13 34.88 -0.02
N THR A 362 -18.16 34.26 1.17
CA THR A 362 -19.27 34.38 2.14
C THR A 362 -19.09 35.51 3.16
N ASN A 363 -18.04 36.32 3.06
CA ASN A 363 -17.93 37.54 3.85
C ASN A 363 -18.44 38.74 3.03
N PRO A 364 -19.70 39.20 3.21
CA PRO A 364 -20.13 40.44 2.58
C PRO A 364 -19.28 41.58 3.16
N SER A 365 -18.69 42.39 2.28
CA SER A 365 -18.07 43.67 2.68
C SER A 365 -19.02 44.46 3.58
N PRO A 366 -18.52 45.14 4.63
CA PRO A 366 -19.35 46.10 5.34
C PRO A 366 -19.60 47.26 4.37
N THR A 367 -20.79 47.28 3.78
CA THR A 367 -21.27 48.41 2.98
C THR A 367 -21.29 49.63 3.87
N GLY A 368 -20.53 50.67 3.48
CA GLY A 368 -20.60 51.97 4.09
C GLY A 368 -22.01 52.56 4.00
N GLY A 369 -22.39 53.29 5.05
CA GLY A 369 -23.62 54.04 5.21
C GLY A 369 -23.63 54.71 6.57
#